data_AF-A0A661G322-F1
#
_entry.id   AF-A0A661G322-F1
#
_cell.length_a   1.000
_cell.length_b   1.000
_cell.length_c   1.000
_cell.angle_alpha   90.00
_cell.angle_beta   90.00
_cell.angle_gamma   90.00
#
_symmetry.space_group_name_H-M   'P 1'
#
loop_
_entity.id
_entity.type
_entity.pdbx_description
1 polymer ?
#
loop_
_entity_poly.entity_id
_entity_poly.type
_entity_poly.pdbx_seq_one_letter_code
_entity_poly.pdbx_strand_id
1 'polypeptide(L)' 'MKFRQLLFLTLLLPLIAVAEDTGPDFEAVGMVIDDFHDAAAHGDKERYFGHLTHDAVYLGTDEW' A
#
# COMPACT_ATOMS: atom_id res chain seq x y z
N MET A 1 -6.72 27.47 28.10
CA MET A 1 -5.51 27.21 27.29
C MET A 1 -5.01 28.54 26.74
N LYS A 2 -3.71 28.84 26.80
CA LYS A 2 -3.19 30.17 26.41
C LYS A 2 -3.25 30.30 24.88
N PHE A 3 -3.56 31.49 24.35
CA PHE A 3 -3.67 31.79 22.90
C PHE A 3 -2.50 31.24 22.06
N ARG A 4 -1.28 31.28 22.62
CA ARG A 4 -0.05 30.74 22.02
C ARG A 4 -0.07 29.20 21.83
N GLN A 5 -0.74 28.46 22.71
CA GLN A 5 -0.92 27.01 22.59
C GLN A 5 -1.92 26.67 21.48
N LEU A 6 -2.98 27.49 21.33
CA LEU A 6 -3.95 27.35 20.25
C LEU A 6 -3.30 27.60 18.89
N LEU A 7 -2.45 28.64 18.80
CA LEU A 7 -1.70 29.00 17.60
C LEU A 7 -0.70 27.90 17.18
N PHE A 8 -0.03 27.28 18.15
CA PHE A 8 0.89 26.16 17.92
C PHE A 8 0.17 24.91 17.41
N LEU A 9 -1.01 24.60 17.98
CA LEU A 9 -1.81 23.45 17.56
C LEU A 9 -2.35 23.62 16.13
N THR A 10 -2.76 24.84 15.77
CA THR A 10 -3.22 25.14 14.40
C THR A 10 -2.10 25.11 13.36
N LEU A 11 -0.85 25.42 13.74
CA LEU A 11 0.29 25.36 12.82
C LEU A 11 0.80 23.93 12.58
N LEU A 12 0.58 23.01 13.52
CA LEU A 12 1.02 21.61 13.43
C LEU A 12 0.07 20.72 12.61
N LEU A 13 -1.23 21.06 12.53
CA LEU A 13 -2.21 20.30 11.76
C LEU A 13 -1.88 20.12 10.26
N PRO A 14 -1.45 21.15 9.50
CA PRO A 14 -1.15 20.98 8.07
C PRO A 14 0.13 20.17 7.80
N LEU A 15 0.99 19.96 8.81
CA LEU A 15 2.22 19.19 8.65
C LEU A 15 1.97 17.68 8.61
N ILE A 16 0.84 17.21 9.15
CA ILE A 16 0.45 15.80 9.17
C ILE A 16 -0.21 15.40 7.85
N ALA A 17 -1.02 16.28 7.27
CA ALA A 17 -1.79 16.02 6.05
C ALA A 17 -0.93 15.86 4.77
N VAL A 18 0.32 16.30 4.79
CA VAL A 18 1.24 16.22 3.64
C VAL A 18 2.10 14.95 3.64
N ALA A 19 2.06 14.14 4.70
CA ALA A 19 2.89 12.95 4.86
C ALA A 19 2.21 11.65 4.40
N GLU A 20 0.94 11.70 4.00
CA GLU A 20 0.25 10.53 3.46
C GLU A 20 0.65 10.33 1.99
N ASP A 21 1.38 9.25 1.72
CA ASP A 21 1.72 8.80 0.38
C ASP A 21 0.49 8.13 -0.26
N THR A 22 -0.51 8.95 -0.60
CA THR A 22 -1.78 8.53 -1.22
C THR A 22 -1.86 8.98 -2.68
N GLY A 23 -0.71 9.12 -3.34
CA GLY A 23 -0.63 9.49 -4.74
C GLY A 23 -1.17 8.40 -5.68
N PRO A 24 -1.30 8.70 -6.99
CA PRO A 24 -1.77 7.72 -7.98
C PRO A 24 -0.99 6.41 -7.99
N ASP A 25 0.32 6.48 -7.71
CA ASP A 25 1.18 5.29 -7.64
C ASP A 25 0.83 4.40 -6.43
N PHE A 26 0.44 5.00 -5.31
CA PHE A 26 -0.02 4.25 -4.13
C PHE A 26 -1.32 3.49 -4.43
N GLU A 27 -2.28 4.16 -5.06
CA GLU A 27 -3.54 3.51 -5.47
C GLU A 27 -3.29 2.38 -6.47
N ALA A 28 -2.43 2.61 -7.47
CA ALA A 28 -2.10 1.61 -8.47
C ALA A 28 -1.39 0.38 -7.87
N VAL A 29 -0.44 0.59 -6.97
CA VAL A 29 0.22 -0.52 -6.23
C VAL A 29 -0.80 -1.25 -5.36
N GLY A 30 -1.67 -0.52 -4.65
CA GLY A 30 -2.73 -1.09 -3.83
C GLY A 30 -3.62 -2.03 -4.64
N MET A 31 -4.07 -1.61 -5.82
CA MET A 31 -4.88 -2.44 -6.71
C MET A 31 -4.18 -3.74 -7.15
N VAL A 32 -2.87 -3.68 -7.44
CA VAL A 32 -2.09 -4.88 -7.81
C VAL A 32 -1.98 -5.84 -6.62
N ILE A 33 -1.69 -5.31 -5.42
CA ILE A 33 -1.57 -6.12 -4.20
C ILE A 33 -2.91 -6.75 -3.81
N ASP A 34 -4.02 -6.03 -3.96
CA ASP A 34 -5.36 -6.55 -3.68
C ASP A 34 -5.71 -7.71 -4.63
N ASP A 35 -5.47 -7.58 -5.93
CA ASP A 35 -5.75 -8.67 -6.88
C ASP A 35 -4.79 -9.86 -6.72
N PHE A 36 -3.52 -9.61 -6.35
CA PHE A 36 -2.58 -10.67 -6.02
C PHE A 36 -3.06 -11.52 -4.84
N HIS A 37 -3.57 -10.87 -3.78
CA HIS A 37 -4.14 -11.58 -2.64
C HIS A 37 -5.45 -12.30 -2.97
N ASP A 38 -6.31 -11.71 -3.80
CA ASP A 38 -7.55 -12.37 -4.23
C ASP A 38 -7.27 -13.62 -5.06
N ALA A 39 -6.31 -13.56 -6.00
CA ALA A 39 -5.87 -14.72 -6.78
C ALA A 39 -5.36 -15.85 -5.86
N ALA A 40 -4.56 -15.52 -4.86
CA ALA A 40 -4.08 -16.49 -3.88
C ALA A 40 -5.23 -17.12 -3.07
N ALA A 41 -6.18 -16.30 -2.60
CA ALA A 41 -7.33 -16.75 -1.80
C ALA A 41 -8.22 -17.75 -2.57
N HIS A 42 -8.26 -17.64 -3.90
CA HIS A 42 -9.03 -18.52 -4.77
C HIS A 42 -8.21 -19.65 -5.42
N GLY A 43 -6.90 -19.73 -5.16
CA GLY A 43 -6.01 -20.72 -5.77
C GLY A 43 -5.81 -20.53 -7.28
N ASP A 44 -5.96 -19.30 -7.78
CA ASP A 44 -5.80 -18.92 -9.19
C ASP A 44 -4.30 -18.73 -9.51
N LYS A 45 -3.64 -19.84 -9.86
CA LYS A 45 -2.18 -19.90 -10.06
C LYS A 45 -1.71 -18.97 -11.18
N GLU A 46 -2.39 -18.98 -12.32
CA GLU A 46 -2.03 -18.17 -13.48
C GLU A 46 -2.11 -16.68 -13.18
N ARG A 47 -3.17 -16.23 -12.48
CA ARG A 47 -3.32 -14.82 -12.11
C ARG A 47 -2.34 -14.41 -11.02
N TYR A 48 -2.13 -15.26 -10.02
CA TYR A 48 -1.18 -15.03 -8.94
C TYR A 48 0.24 -14.79 -9.46
N PHE A 49 0.77 -15.71 -10.28
CA PHE A 49 2.10 -15.55 -10.86
C PHE A 49 2.15 -14.53 -12.00
N GLY A 50 1.01 -14.24 -12.64
CA GLY A 50 0.92 -13.20 -13.68
C GLY A 50 1.25 -11.79 -13.19
N HIS A 51 1.13 -11.53 -11.89
CA HIS A 51 1.55 -10.27 -11.26
C HIS A 51 3.07 -10.17 -11.05
N LEU A 52 3.80 -11.28 -11.15
CA LEU A 52 5.23 -11.31 -10.95
C LEU A 52 5.97 -11.04 -12.27
N THR A 53 7.08 -10.31 -12.18
CA THR A 53 8.00 -10.15 -13.32
C THR A 53 8.70 -11.48 -13.62
N HIS A 54 9.25 -11.59 -14.83
CA HIS A 54 9.96 -12.81 -15.26
C HIS A 54 11.12 -13.20 -14.33
N ASP A 55 11.73 -12.23 -13.67
CA ASP A 55 12.88 -12.37 -12.76
C ASP A 55 12.49 -12.33 -11.27
N ALA A 56 11.19 -12.37 -10.95
CA ALA A 56 10.74 -12.37 -9.58
C ALA A 56 11.19 -13.63 -8.84
N VAL A 57 11.60 -13.46 -7.57
CA VAL A 57 11.94 -14.56 -6.68
C VAL A 57 10.76 -14.83 -5.77
N TYR A 58 10.12 -15.98 -5.95
CA TYR A 58 9.11 -16.47 -5.02
C TYR A 58 9.77 -17.25 -3.87
N LEU A 59 9.36 -16.97 -2.64
CA LEU A 59 9.78 -17.70 -1.44
C LEU A 59 8.54 -18.12 -0.66
N GLY A 60 8.21 -19.40 -0.75
CA GLY A 60 7.10 -20.03 -0.02
C GLY A 60 7.43 -21.48 0.31
N THR A 61 6.53 -22.12 1.06
CA THR A 61 6.62 -23.56 1.37
C THR A 61 5.90 -24.44 0.34
N ASP A 62 5.21 -23.82 -0.61
CA ASP A 62 4.43 -24.49 -1.63
C ASP A 62 5.33 -25.10 -2.73
N GLU A 63 5.00 -26.31 -3.19
CA GLU A 63 5.75 -27.04 -4.24
C GLU A 63 5.18 -26.85 -5.66
N TRP A 64 4.74 -25.63 -6.00
CA TRP A 64 4.00 -25.36 -7.24
C TRP A 64 4.82 -25.39 -8.53
#